data_AF-A0A382XL29-F1
#
_entry.id   AF-A0A382XL29-F1
#
_cell.length_a   1.000
_cell.length_b   1.000
_cell.length_c   1.000
_cell.angle_alpha   90.00
_cell.angle_beta   90.00
_cell.angle_gamma   90.00
#
_symmetry.space_group_name_H-M   'P 1'
#
loop_
_entity.id
_entity.type
_entity.pdbx_description
1 polymer ?
#
loop_
_entity_poly.entity_id
_entity_poly.type
_entity_poly.pdbx_seq_one_letter_code
_entity_poly.pdbx_strand_id
1 'polypeptide(L)'
;VGLSLFADTLRSSETPVTDVNWRPPAESDQRLTETLRSIQKRNAAGHLNIIDEANRTAFQRMLDAQPALVDVAPAGEAIAGLDGKMLLHAGPPIEWPDMCGPMQSAILGAIRYESWAHTDTDAVAALENGEITLQPNHNFGAVGPMTGITSPSMPVFVVENRAFGNRAYCTINEGIGKVMRFGANDDIVIQRL
;
A
#
# COMPACT_ATOMS: atom_id res chain seq x y z
N VAL A 1 -0.03 -28.39 -1.20
CA VAL A 1 -0.44 -28.22 0.22
C VAL A 1 -1.84 -27.64 0.22
N GLY A 2 -2.78 -28.22 0.98
CA GLY A 2 -4.17 -27.74 1.04
C GLY A 2 -5.16 -28.75 0.45
N LEU A 3 -6.27 -28.25 -0.12
CA LEU A 3 -7.30 -29.11 -0.73
C LEU A 3 -6.78 -29.80 -1.99
N SER A 4 -7.11 -31.09 -2.16
CA SER A 4 -6.67 -31.91 -3.31
C SER A 4 -7.12 -31.34 -4.66
N LEU A 5 -8.23 -30.59 -4.67
CA LEU A 5 -8.81 -29.96 -5.85
C LEU A 5 -7.80 -29.16 -6.69
N PHE A 6 -6.85 -28.46 -6.05
CA PHE A 6 -5.84 -27.69 -6.76
C PHE A 6 -4.79 -28.57 -7.43
N ALA A 7 -4.38 -29.66 -6.77
CA ALA A 7 -3.45 -30.62 -7.36
C ALA A 7 -4.12 -31.39 -8.51
N ASP A 8 -5.38 -31.76 -8.37
CA ASP A 8 -6.13 -32.51 -9.39
C ASP A 8 -6.32 -31.67 -10.67
N THR A 9 -6.54 -30.37 -10.53
CA THR A 9 -6.63 -29.42 -11.66
C THR A 9 -5.29 -29.27 -12.40
N LEU A 10 -4.17 -29.28 -11.69
CA LEU A 10 -2.85 -29.24 -12.33
C LEU A 10 -2.50 -30.56 -13.04
N ARG A 11 -2.88 -31.70 -12.45
CA ARG A 11 -2.72 -33.02 -13.08
C ARG A 11 -3.52 -33.16 -14.37
N SER A 12 -4.76 -32.66 -14.41
CA SER A 12 -5.59 -32.71 -15.63
C SER A 12 -5.03 -31.86 -16.77
N SER A 13 -4.14 -30.91 -16.45
CA SER A 13 -3.42 -30.07 -17.40
C SER A 13 -1.98 -30.57 -17.65
N GLU A 14 -1.70 -31.84 -17.31
CA GLU A 14 -0.40 -32.51 -17.45
C GLU A 14 0.77 -31.76 -16.78
N THR A 15 0.47 -30.88 -15.82
CA THR A 15 1.47 -30.10 -15.09
C THR A 15 2.02 -30.92 -13.92
N PRO A 16 3.35 -31.07 -13.80
CA PRO A 16 3.96 -31.76 -12.66
C PRO A 16 3.55 -31.09 -11.34
N VAL A 17 2.95 -31.86 -10.43
CA VAL A 17 2.52 -31.37 -9.11
C VAL A 17 2.84 -32.38 -8.03
N THR A 18 3.43 -31.90 -6.93
CA THR A 18 3.59 -32.67 -5.70
C THR A 18 2.47 -32.31 -4.75
N ASP A 19 1.55 -33.24 -4.55
CA ASP A 19 0.50 -33.07 -3.54
C ASP A 19 1.07 -33.40 -2.15
N VAL A 20 0.88 -32.47 -1.23
CA VAL A 20 1.34 -32.59 0.15
C VAL A 20 0.09 -32.67 1.00
N ASN A 21 -0.19 -33.87 1.50
CA ASN A 21 -1.26 -34.17 2.44
C ASN A 21 -0.94 -33.58 3.82
N TRP A 22 -0.85 -32.26 3.87
CA TRP A 22 -0.62 -31.51 5.09
C TRP A 22 -1.87 -31.57 5.96
N ARG A 23 -1.66 -31.83 7.24
CA ARG A 23 -2.68 -31.74 8.27
C ARG A 23 -2.12 -30.85 9.40
N PRO A 24 -2.97 -30.12 10.15
CA PRO A 24 -2.52 -29.45 11.35
C PRO A 24 -1.75 -30.45 12.24
N PRO A 25 -0.66 -30.04 12.92
CA PRO A 25 0.17 -30.91 13.75
C PRO A 25 -0.56 -31.27 15.05
N ALA A 26 -1.68 -31.97 14.92
CA ALA A 26 -2.56 -32.43 15.99
C ALA A 26 -2.52 -33.96 16.12
N GLU A 27 -1.49 -34.59 15.52
CA GLU A 27 -1.37 -36.05 15.25
C GLU A 27 -1.86 -36.95 16.39
N SER A 28 -1.60 -36.58 17.64
CA SER A 28 -2.02 -37.29 18.85
C SER A 28 -2.48 -36.40 20.01
N ASP A 29 -2.46 -35.06 19.85
CA ASP A 29 -2.96 -34.15 20.87
C ASP A 29 -4.49 -34.09 20.79
N GLN A 30 -5.12 -34.88 21.67
CA GLN A 30 -6.57 -35.00 21.78
C GLN A 30 -7.23 -33.65 22.07
N ARG A 31 -6.61 -32.83 22.92
CA ARG A 31 -7.13 -31.51 23.30
C ARG A 31 -7.07 -30.55 22.12
N LEU A 32 -5.97 -30.54 21.36
CA LEU A 32 -5.84 -29.70 20.17
C LEU A 32 -6.83 -30.14 19.08
N THR A 33 -6.99 -31.44 18.88
CA THR A 33 -7.95 -32.02 17.92
C THR A 33 -9.39 -31.65 18.29
N GLU A 34 -9.77 -31.79 19.57
CA GLU A 34 -11.10 -31.40 20.06
C GLU A 34 -11.32 -29.89 19.97
N THR A 35 -10.30 -29.10 20.26
CA THR A 35 -10.35 -27.64 20.12
C THR A 35 -10.60 -27.25 18.66
N LEU A 36 -9.81 -27.77 17.72
CA LEU A 36 -9.99 -27.53 16.29
C LEU A 36 -11.37 -27.98 15.79
N ARG A 37 -11.83 -29.17 16.19
CA ARG A 37 -13.19 -29.65 15.88
C ARG A 37 -14.27 -28.75 16.47
N SER A 38 -14.09 -28.26 17.69
CA SER A 38 -15.04 -27.33 18.34
C SER A 38 -15.12 -26.00 17.60
N ILE A 39 -13.98 -25.49 17.09
CA ILE A 39 -13.91 -24.26 16.31
C ILE A 39 -14.57 -24.49 14.94
N GLN A 40 -14.26 -25.61 14.27
CA GLN A 40 -14.89 -25.98 13.00
C GLN A 40 -16.41 -26.20 13.12
N LYS A 41 -16.88 -26.86 14.19
CA LYS A 41 -18.32 -27.01 14.46
C LYS A 41 -18.98 -25.67 14.77
N ARG A 42 -18.32 -24.79 15.53
CA ARG A 42 -18.82 -23.42 15.77
C ARG A 42 -18.85 -22.59 14.49
N ASN A 43 -17.87 -22.73 13.60
CA ASN A 43 -17.88 -22.17 12.24
C ASN A 43 -19.10 -22.68 11.44
N ALA A 44 -19.24 -24.00 11.32
CA ALA A 44 -20.28 -24.63 10.51
C ALA A 44 -21.70 -24.39 11.05
N ALA A 45 -21.85 -24.24 12.36
CA ALA A 45 -23.13 -23.91 13.02
C ALA A 45 -23.40 -22.39 13.04
N GLY A 46 -22.65 -21.59 12.29
CA GLY A 46 -22.81 -20.13 12.21
C GLY A 46 -22.52 -19.38 13.52
N HIS A 47 -21.84 -20.00 14.50
CA HIS A 47 -21.47 -19.35 15.77
C HIS A 47 -20.19 -18.52 15.66
N LEU A 48 -19.40 -18.67 14.59
CA LEU A 48 -18.39 -17.69 14.19
C LEU A 48 -18.99 -16.58 13.29
N ASN A 49 -20.30 -16.34 13.50
CA ASN A 49 -21.13 -15.25 12.98
C ASN A 49 -20.39 -13.92 12.92
N ILE A 50 -19.60 -13.60 13.94
CA ILE A 50 -18.92 -12.30 14.03
C ILE A 50 -17.89 -12.07 12.91
N ILE A 51 -17.19 -13.11 12.46
CA ILE A 51 -16.23 -13.00 11.35
C ILE A 51 -16.98 -12.84 10.03
N ASP A 52 -17.99 -13.68 9.81
CA ASP A 52 -18.80 -13.63 8.59
C ASP A 52 -19.58 -12.30 8.48
N GLU A 53 -20.09 -11.80 9.60
CA GLU A 53 -20.77 -10.52 9.69
C GLU A 53 -19.81 -9.34 9.49
N ALA A 54 -18.62 -9.38 10.08
CA ALA A 54 -17.58 -8.39 9.84
C ALA A 54 -17.14 -8.38 8.38
N ASN A 55 -16.92 -9.55 7.78
CA ASN A 55 -16.57 -9.71 6.37
C ASN A 55 -17.68 -9.19 5.46
N ARG A 56 -18.95 -9.54 5.74
CA ARG A 56 -20.11 -9.04 5.01
C ARG A 56 -20.18 -7.53 5.10
N THR A 57 -19.97 -6.95 6.27
CA THR A 57 -19.97 -5.49 6.47
C THR A 57 -18.84 -4.82 5.70
N ALA A 58 -17.61 -5.35 5.77
CA ALA A 58 -16.46 -4.81 5.06
C ALA A 58 -16.67 -4.87 3.54
N PHE A 59 -17.13 -6.02 3.03
CA PHE A 59 -17.43 -6.22 1.62
C PHE A 59 -18.55 -5.29 1.14
N GLN A 60 -19.63 -5.17 1.91
CA GLN A 60 -20.75 -4.30 1.57
C GLN A 60 -20.31 -2.83 1.52
N ARG A 61 -19.46 -2.37 2.45
CA ARG A 61 -18.89 -1.01 2.41
C ARG A 61 -18.05 -0.76 1.15
N MET A 62 -17.32 -1.77 0.65
CA MET A 62 -16.58 -1.65 -0.60
C MET A 62 -17.52 -1.54 -1.81
N LEU A 63 -18.60 -2.31 -1.84
CA LEU A 63 -19.60 -2.28 -2.92
C LEU A 63 -20.43 -0.99 -2.93
N ASP A 64 -20.80 -0.49 -1.75
CA ASP A 64 -21.63 0.70 -1.59
C ASP A 64 -20.84 2.00 -1.72
N ALA A 65 -19.52 1.92 -1.85
CA ALA A 65 -18.68 3.10 -2.01
C ALA A 65 -19.06 3.88 -3.27
N GLN A 66 -19.13 5.21 -3.13
CA GLN A 66 -19.44 6.14 -4.21
C GLN A 66 -18.30 7.15 -4.37
N PRO A 67 -17.13 6.73 -4.88
CA PRO A 67 -15.99 7.62 -5.07
C PRO A 67 -16.28 8.65 -6.16
N ALA A 68 -16.13 9.92 -5.84
CA ALA A 68 -16.21 11.03 -6.76
C ALA A 68 -14.92 11.85 -6.68
N LEU A 69 -14.31 12.14 -7.84
CA LEU A 69 -13.26 13.15 -7.91
C LEU A 69 -13.91 14.51 -7.64
N VAL A 70 -13.49 15.18 -6.56
CA VAL A 70 -14.08 16.45 -6.14
C VAL A 70 -13.13 17.64 -6.31
N ASP A 71 -11.82 17.41 -6.35
CA ASP A 71 -10.84 18.49 -6.47
C ASP A 71 -9.47 18.01 -6.98
N VAL A 72 -8.61 18.97 -7.32
CA VAL A 72 -7.16 18.83 -7.48
C VAL A 72 -6.49 19.94 -6.66
N ALA A 73 -5.68 19.55 -5.68
CA ALA A 73 -5.04 20.49 -4.76
C ALA A 73 -3.62 20.04 -4.40
N PRO A 74 -2.76 20.94 -3.88
CA PRO A 74 -1.48 20.55 -3.29
C PRO A 74 -1.68 19.53 -2.17
N ALA A 75 -0.82 18.51 -2.10
CA ALA A 75 -0.94 17.43 -1.14
C ALA A 75 -0.95 17.93 0.32
N GLY A 76 -0.12 18.91 0.67
CA GLY A 76 -0.04 19.48 2.01
C GLY A 76 -1.27 20.28 2.43
N GLU A 77 -2.07 20.76 1.47
CA GLU A 77 -3.34 21.42 1.74
C GLU A 77 -4.50 20.42 1.87
N ALA A 78 -4.45 19.33 1.09
CA ALA A 78 -5.52 18.34 1.01
C ALA A 78 -5.41 17.22 2.07
N ILE A 79 -4.18 16.80 2.39
CA ILE A 79 -3.90 15.62 3.23
C ILE A 79 -3.60 16.06 4.65
N ALA A 80 -4.54 15.80 5.56
CA ALA A 80 -4.37 16.11 6.98
C ALA A 80 -3.13 15.41 7.55
N GLY A 81 -2.24 16.19 8.19
CA GLY A 81 -1.01 15.70 8.81
C GLY A 81 0.19 15.57 7.87
N LEU A 82 0.04 15.86 6.58
CA LEU A 82 1.19 16.01 5.66
C LEU A 82 1.74 17.43 5.79
N ASP A 83 2.65 17.63 6.73
CA ASP A 83 3.26 18.93 7.02
C ASP A 83 4.79 18.87 7.11
N GLY A 84 5.40 20.05 7.23
CA GLY A 84 6.86 20.18 7.36
C GLY A 84 7.62 19.57 6.19
N LYS A 85 8.75 18.93 6.50
CA LYS A 85 9.59 18.21 5.55
C LYS A 85 9.27 16.71 5.57
N MET A 86 8.06 16.35 5.13
CA MET A 86 7.61 14.97 5.05
C MET A 86 7.34 14.55 3.60
N LEU A 87 7.82 13.38 3.22
CA LEU A 87 7.48 12.73 1.94
C LEU A 87 6.73 11.44 2.19
N LEU A 88 5.72 11.19 1.38
CA LEU A 88 5.03 9.90 1.37
C LEU A 88 5.61 8.97 0.30
N HIS A 89 5.54 7.66 0.51
CA HIS A 89 6.00 6.64 -0.45
C HIS A 89 5.03 5.47 -0.57
N ALA A 90 5.16 4.68 -1.65
CA ALA A 90 4.38 3.44 -1.83
C ALA A 90 4.86 2.32 -0.90
N GLY A 91 3.98 1.35 -0.65
CA GLY A 91 4.30 0.16 0.14
C GLY A 91 4.14 0.34 1.66
N PRO A 92 4.58 -0.65 2.46
CA PRO A 92 4.60 -0.60 3.92
C PRO A 92 5.74 0.28 4.45
N PRO A 93 5.81 0.56 5.78
CA PRO A 93 6.95 1.26 6.38
C PRO A 93 8.28 0.63 5.97
N ILE A 94 9.23 1.48 5.55
CA ILE A 94 10.58 1.09 5.17
C ILE A 94 11.53 2.27 5.44
N GLU A 95 12.69 1.98 6.00
CA GLU A 95 13.70 2.99 6.30
C GLU A 95 14.50 3.35 5.04
N TRP A 96 15.00 4.59 4.97
CA TRP A 96 15.75 5.13 3.83
C TRP A 96 16.86 4.19 3.29
N PRO A 97 17.73 3.57 4.12
CA PRO A 97 18.81 2.71 3.63
C PRO A 97 18.33 1.43 2.95
N ASP A 98 17.11 0.97 3.27
CA ASP A 98 16.53 -0.26 2.74
C ASP A 98 15.69 -0.04 1.48
N MET A 99 15.42 1.23 1.14
CA MET A 99 14.68 1.57 -0.07
C MET A 99 15.46 1.22 -1.34
N CYS A 100 14.76 0.75 -2.37
CA CYS A 100 15.39 0.43 -3.65
C CYS A 100 15.84 1.70 -4.40
N GLY A 101 16.86 1.56 -5.25
CA GLY A 101 17.46 2.68 -5.99
C GLY A 101 16.46 3.62 -6.71
N PRO A 102 15.41 3.11 -7.40
CA PRO A 102 14.39 3.97 -8.00
C PRO A 102 13.61 4.82 -6.98
N MET A 103 13.26 4.24 -5.83
CA MET A 103 12.56 4.96 -4.76
C MET A 103 13.47 6.03 -4.14
N GLN A 104 14.73 5.68 -3.86
CA GLN A 104 15.73 6.62 -3.38
C GLN A 104 15.93 7.79 -4.34
N SER A 105 16.03 7.50 -5.64
CA SER A 105 16.19 8.52 -6.68
C SER A 105 14.96 9.43 -6.77
N ALA A 106 13.75 8.87 -6.68
CA ALA A 106 12.52 9.64 -6.68
C ALA A 106 12.40 10.57 -5.46
N ILE A 107 12.81 10.11 -4.27
CA ILE A 107 12.86 10.91 -3.04
C ILE A 107 13.81 12.10 -3.21
N LEU A 108 15.04 11.88 -3.70
CA LEU A 108 15.97 12.98 -3.98
C LEU A 108 15.38 13.98 -4.98
N GLY A 109 14.66 13.49 -5.99
CA GLY A 109 13.93 14.33 -6.93
C GLY A 109 12.85 15.18 -6.25
N ALA A 110 12.05 14.60 -5.37
CA ALA A 110 11.03 15.32 -4.61
C ALA A 110 11.63 16.35 -3.63
N ILE A 111 12.76 16.04 -2.98
CA ILE A 111 13.49 16.99 -2.13
C ILE A 111 13.97 18.20 -2.93
N ARG A 112 14.46 17.97 -4.15
CA ARG A 112 14.84 19.06 -5.08
C ARG A 112 13.64 19.85 -5.55
N TYR A 113 12.52 19.19 -5.88
CA TYR A 113 11.27 19.83 -6.27
C TYR A 113 10.77 20.79 -5.16
N GLU A 114 10.78 20.33 -3.92
CA GLU A 114 10.41 21.15 -2.75
C GLU A 114 11.49 22.18 -2.34
N SER A 115 12.63 22.20 -3.03
CA SER A 115 13.77 23.08 -2.73
C SER A 115 14.28 22.95 -1.27
N TRP A 116 14.18 21.76 -0.68
CA TRP A 116 14.60 21.53 0.72
C TRP A 116 16.10 21.34 0.91
N ALA A 117 16.82 21.00 -0.16
CA ALA A 117 18.26 20.82 -0.20
C ALA A 117 18.83 21.25 -1.56
N HIS A 118 20.07 21.74 -1.58
CA HIS A 118 20.74 22.22 -2.79
C HIS A 118 21.56 21.14 -3.50
N THR A 119 21.96 20.09 -2.77
CA THR A 119 22.74 18.97 -3.30
C THR A 119 22.19 17.64 -2.80
N ASP A 120 22.50 16.56 -3.52
CA ASP A 120 22.08 15.20 -3.11
C ASP A 120 22.77 14.78 -1.82
N THR A 121 23.99 15.28 -1.56
CA THR A 121 24.70 15.05 -0.30
C THR A 121 23.96 15.68 0.87
N ASP A 122 23.49 16.92 0.73
CA ASP A 122 22.71 17.59 1.78
C ASP A 122 21.35 16.91 1.99
N ALA A 123 20.71 16.48 0.91
CA ALA A 123 19.44 15.74 0.95
C ALA A 123 19.58 14.42 1.71
N VAL A 124 20.63 13.65 1.44
CA VAL A 124 20.91 12.39 2.15
C VAL A 124 21.20 12.65 3.62
N ALA A 125 22.02 13.66 3.95
CA ALA A 125 22.30 14.00 5.34
C ALA A 125 21.02 14.41 6.10
N ALA A 126 20.12 15.17 5.46
CA ALA A 126 18.84 15.55 6.06
C ALA A 126 17.90 14.36 6.29
N LEU A 127 17.91 13.36 5.39
CA LEU A 127 17.18 12.10 5.59
C LEU A 127 17.77 11.26 6.73
N GLU A 128 19.10 11.11 6.78
CA GLU A 128 19.80 10.33 7.81
C GLU A 128 19.68 10.95 9.20
N ASN A 129 19.63 12.28 9.29
CA ASN A 129 19.45 13.01 10.55
C ASN A 129 17.97 13.15 10.97
N GLY A 130 17.03 12.68 10.15
CA GLY A 130 15.59 12.76 10.42
C GLY A 130 14.99 14.17 10.26
N GLU A 131 15.68 15.09 9.60
CA GLU A 131 15.14 16.42 9.26
C GLU A 131 14.08 16.32 8.15
N ILE A 132 14.22 15.35 7.26
CA ILE A 132 13.20 14.95 6.28
C ILE A 132 12.69 13.58 6.68
N THR A 133 11.37 13.45 6.84
CA THR A 133 10.73 12.20 7.27
C THR A 133 10.04 11.50 6.11
N LEU A 134 10.04 10.17 6.14
CA LEU A 134 9.41 9.32 5.11
C LEU A 134 8.27 8.54 5.74
N GLN A 135 7.11 8.51 5.09
CA GLN A 135 5.94 7.80 5.58
C GLN A 135 5.19 7.02 4.47
N PRO A 136 4.56 5.89 4.79
CA PRO A 136 3.70 5.21 3.82
C PRO A 136 2.47 6.05 3.47
N ASN A 137 2.16 6.16 2.17
CA ASN A 137 0.94 6.79 1.67
C ASN A 137 -0.34 6.29 2.38
N HIS A 138 -0.40 4.98 2.66
CA HIS A 138 -1.59 4.34 3.24
C HIS A 138 -1.91 4.84 4.67
N ASN A 139 -0.94 5.39 5.40
CA ASN A 139 -1.18 6.00 6.71
C ASN A 139 -1.93 7.34 6.63
N PHE A 140 -1.97 7.94 5.44
CA PHE A 140 -2.52 9.27 5.18
C PHE A 140 -3.74 9.23 4.25
N GLY A 141 -4.32 8.04 4.02
CA GLY A 141 -5.40 7.86 3.04
C GLY A 141 -4.96 8.12 1.60
N ALA A 142 -3.67 8.15 1.32
CA ALA A 142 -3.11 8.34 -0.01
C ALA A 142 -2.69 7.01 -0.63
N VAL A 143 -2.54 7.01 -1.95
CA VAL A 143 -1.88 5.96 -2.73
C VAL A 143 -1.04 6.61 -3.82
N GLY A 144 0.04 5.95 -4.23
CA GLY A 144 0.90 6.43 -5.31
C GLY A 144 1.35 5.27 -6.19
N PRO A 145 1.34 5.40 -7.53
CA PRO A 145 1.81 4.35 -8.42
C PRO A 145 3.33 4.19 -8.35
N MET A 146 3.81 2.94 -8.44
CA MET A 146 5.24 2.60 -8.52
C MET A 146 6.04 3.04 -7.29
N THR A 147 6.97 4.01 -7.37
CA THR A 147 7.65 4.55 -6.17
C THR A 147 6.67 5.28 -5.25
N GLY A 148 5.60 5.84 -5.83
CA GLY A 148 4.51 6.51 -5.13
C GLY A 148 4.94 7.72 -4.30
N ILE A 149 6.02 8.41 -4.70
CA ILE A 149 6.48 9.58 -3.96
C ILE A 149 5.45 10.70 -4.06
N THR A 150 5.08 11.25 -2.90
CA THR A 150 4.20 12.43 -2.79
C THR A 150 4.87 13.43 -1.85
N SER A 151 5.04 14.66 -2.31
CA SER A 151 5.53 15.78 -1.50
C SER A 151 4.42 16.82 -1.28
N PRO A 152 4.53 17.70 -0.27
CA PRO A 152 3.46 18.63 0.08
C PRO A 152 2.99 19.56 -1.05
N SER A 153 3.90 20.00 -1.93
CA SER A 153 3.58 20.90 -3.03
C SER A 153 3.05 20.18 -4.27
N MET A 154 3.21 18.86 -4.37
CA MET A 154 2.73 18.10 -5.53
C MET A 154 1.19 18.10 -5.60
N PRO A 155 0.59 18.24 -6.80
CA PRO A 155 -0.84 18.16 -6.97
C PRO A 155 -1.33 16.71 -6.81
N VAL A 156 -2.42 16.55 -6.07
CA VAL A 156 -3.12 15.27 -5.87
C VAL A 156 -4.58 15.38 -6.29
N PHE A 157 -5.12 14.29 -6.82
CA PHE A 157 -6.55 14.11 -6.92
C PHE A 157 -7.16 13.94 -5.53
N VAL A 158 -8.21 14.71 -5.23
CA VAL A 158 -9.01 14.55 -4.01
C VAL A 158 -10.26 13.76 -4.37
N VAL A 159 -10.35 12.52 -3.89
CA VAL A 159 -11.51 11.66 -4.12
C VAL A 159 -12.31 11.55 -2.83
N GLU A 160 -13.58 11.93 -2.88
CA GLU A 160 -14.50 11.78 -1.76
C GLU A 160 -15.44 10.60 -1.99
N ASN A 161 -15.55 9.72 -1.01
CA ASN A 161 -16.54 8.66 -0.99
C ASN A 161 -17.86 9.21 -0.44
N ARG A 162 -18.77 9.63 -1.31
CA ARG A 162 -20.02 10.30 -0.91
C ARG A 162 -20.93 9.45 -0.02
N ALA A 163 -20.82 8.13 -0.10
CA ALA A 163 -21.60 7.22 0.74
C ALA A 163 -21.18 7.24 2.21
N PHE A 164 -19.89 7.47 2.50
CA PHE A 164 -19.32 7.31 3.84
C PHE A 164 -18.48 8.51 4.33
N GLY A 165 -18.30 9.54 3.50
CA GLY A 165 -17.64 10.81 3.83
C GLY A 165 -16.10 10.75 3.94
N ASN A 166 -15.49 9.57 3.78
CA ASN A 166 -14.03 9.47 3.81
C ASN A 166 -13.41 9.94 2.48
N ARG A 167 -12.14 10.38 2.53
CA ARG A 167 -11.38 10.83 1.36
C ARG A 167 -10.18 9.93 1.08
N ALA A 168 -9.75 9.93 -0.18
CA ALA A 168 -8.51 9.30 -0.62
C ALA A 168 -7.78 10.19 -1.64
N TYR A 169 -6.47 10.03 -1.71
CA TYR A 169 -5.59 10.91 -2.50
C TYR A 169 -4.67 10.11 -3.41
N CYS A 170 -4.35 10.66 -4.58
CA CYS A 170 -3.37 10.07 -5.49
C CYS A 170 -2.68 11.15 -6.31
N THR A 171 -1.38 11.02 -6.52
CA THR A 171 -0.61 11.91 -7.39
C THR A 171 -1.04 11.80 -8.85
N ILE A 172 -0.87 12.88 -9.59
CA ILE A 172 -1.23 12.95 -11.01
C ILE A 172 -0.12 12.30 -11.86
N ASN A 173 -0.53 11.59 -12.90
CA ASN A 173 0.40 10.95 -13.83
C ASN A 173 1.23 11.98 -14.61
N GLU A 174 2.55 11.94 -14.42
CA GLU A 174 3.56 12.83 -15.03
C GLU A 174 3.74 12.65 -16.56
N GLY A 175 3.03 11.69 -17.16
CA GLY A 175 3.11 11.32 -18.57
C GLY A 175 3.91 10.04 -18.83
N ILE A 176 4.37 9.88 -20.08
CA ILE A 176 5.09 8.70 -20.58
C ILE A 176 6.59 9.03 -20.70
N GLY A 177 7.46 8.04 -20.47
CA GLY A 177 8.91 8.17 -20.67
C GLY A 177 9.67 8.30 -19.36
N LYS A 178 10.64 9.24 -19.31
CA LYS A 178 11.37 9.56 -18.08
C LYS A 178 10.45 10.29 -17.11
N VAL A 179 10.14 9.64 -15.99
CA VAL A 179 9.22 10.13 -14.95
C VAL A 179 9.70 9.71 -13.56
N MET A 180 9.35 10.51 -12.56
CA MET A 180 9.77 10.32 -11.17
C MET A 180 9.20 9.07 -10.53
N ARG A 181 7.99 8.65 -10.90
CA ARG A 181 7.43 7.37 -10.42
C ARG A 181 8.28 6.13 -10.77
N PHE A 182 9.24 6.24 -11.70
CA PHE A 182 10.24 5.21 -12.00
C PHE A 182 11.67 5.57 -11.53
N GLY A 183 11.83 6.64 -10.76
CA GLY A 183 13.11 7.11 -10.20
C GLY A 183 13.88 8.10 -11.07
N ALA A 184 13.36 8.52 -12.22
CA ALA A 184 14.03 9.57 -13.00
C ALA A 184 13.85 10.92 -12.29
N ASN A 185 14.92 11.70 -12.16
CA ASN A 185 14.90 12.93 -11.36
C ASN A 185 15.76 14.06 -11.98
N ASP A 186 16.01 14.01 -13.29
CA ASP A 186 16.73 15.06 -14.01
C ASP A 186 15.92 16.37 -14.09
N ASP A 187 16.58 17.48 -14.45
CA ASP A 187 15.97 18.81 -14.45
C ASP A 187 14.68 18.89 -15.29
N ILE A 188 14.61 18.11 -16.38
CA ILE A 188 13.43 18.06 -17.25
C ILE A 188 12.25 17.37 -16.55
N VAL A 189 12.53 16.33 -15.75
CA VAL A 189 11.50 15.69 -14.93
C VAL A 189 11.02 16.67 -13.85
N ILE A 190 11.94 17.32 -13.13
CA ILE A 190 11.57 18.23 -12.03
C ILE A 190 10.77 19.44 -12.53
N GLN A 191 11.14 20.04 -13.67
CA GLN A 191 10.39 21.17 -14.25
C GLN A 191 8.97 20.83 -14.72
N ARG A 192 8.65 19.54 -14.88
CA ARG A 192 7.32 19.10 -15.32
C ARG A 192 6.33 18.94 -14.18
N LEU A 193 6.83 18.71 -12.97
CA LEU A 193 6.04 18.54 -11.76
C LEU A 193 5.42 19.86 -11.29
#